data_AF-A0A1G3A395-F1
#
_entry.id   AF-A0A1G3A395-F1
#
_cell.length_a   1.000
_cell.length_b   1.000
_cell.length_c   1.000
_cell.angle_alpha   90.00
_cell.angle_beta   90.00
_cell.angle_gamma   90.00
#
_symmetry.space_group_name_H-M   'P 1'
#
loop_
_entity.id
_entity.type
_entity.pdbx_description
1 polymer ?
#
loop_
_entity_poly.entity_id
_entity_poly.type
_entity_poly.pdbx_seq_one_letter_code
_entity_poly.pdbx_strand_id
1 'polypeptide(L)'
;MRFVGVVCLALLFSCTTVVGPPKEKTLPPPKTSAILDRLGARRPAVPFRYDRNLPMVPRALVLHSTSGKSLYSAMLAMERRGQAVHLIVDRDGTLYRLTDSLELQGRAARGMDDVAIHLCAVGGEESELLLNVAQWKRMAEIVRILCEGYAISVTNHDIVGKGGVFSHAQAKYRHGGWLPNDRLEPGEGFARNIIEGAGGKYYPEPEWKDRFGDGWHLVRENPAANRARGELTRGRGLTPTPRAALKSVERTPEGLLVEGRRLRYVDRGKIEIRGVVLHFTATKTYDAALNALEDRRLCSTFMVDTGGAAYQILDALDDKPAAAGGTNEHCIQIEIVGLNESALLENEAQTEKVCEVVAELCRLYDIPKNNRDIASLRGIFSHGQAKKRFGRSAWLWGDEFDPGEGYMQRVIEGIGGRYHPEREWKNRASEDWIFADDDWMP
;
A
#
# COMPACT_ATOMS: atom_id res chain seq x y z
N MET A 1 -37.17 61.87 37.11
CA MET A 1 -35.94 62.55 36.70
C MET A 1 -35.34 61.77 35.53
N ARG A 2 -35.31 62.38 34.34
CA ARG A 2 -34.74 61.81 33.12
C ARG A 2 -33.22 62.03 33.15
N PHE A 3 -32.44 60.97 32.96
CA PHE A 3 -31.04 61.09 32.55
C PHE A 3 -30.90 60.44 31.18
N VAL A 4 -30.57 61.28 30.21
CA VAL A 4 -30.27 60.95 28.82
C VAL A 4 -28.77 60.63 28.76
N GLY A 5 -28.43 59.39 28.45
CA GLY A 5 -27.06 58.98 28.16
C GLY A 5 -26.82 59.05 26.65
N VAL A 6 -26.12 60.09 26.22
CA VAL A 6 -25.62 60.25 24.85
C VAL A 6 -24.44 59.29 24.64
N VAL A 7 -24.57 58.36 23.71
CA VAL A 7 -23.45 57.53 23.23
C VAL A 7 -22.83 58.24 22.03
N CYS A 8 -21.66 58.84 22.23
CA CYS A 8 -20.80 59.34 21.16
C CYS A 8 -20.12 58.15 20.46
N LEU A 9 -20.48 57.92 19.20
CA LEU A 9 -19.81 56.98 18.31
C LEU A 9 -18.59 57.68 17.69
N ALA A 10 -17.40 57.41 18.21
CA ALA A 10 -16.14 57.84 17.60
C ALA A 10 -15.73 56.81 16.52
N LEU A 11 -15.87 57.18 15.26
CA LEU A 11 -15.32 56.47 14.11
C LEU A 11 -13.80 56.66 14.07
N LEU A 12 -13.04 55.69 14.59
CA LEU A 12 -11.61 55.55 14.34
C LEU A 12 -11.41 54.74 13.06
N PHE A 13 -11.07 55.44 11.97
CA PHE A 13 -10.50 54.83 10.76
C PHE A 13 -9.13 54.24 11.12
N SER A 14 -9.07 52.92 11.26
CA SER A 14 -7.80 52.17 11.28
C SER A 14 -7.39 51.89 9.85
N CYS A 15 -6.33 52.56 9.39
CA CYS A 15 -5.57 52.17 8.20
C CYS A 15 -4.88 50.84 8.48
N THR A 16 -5.53 49.73 8.13
CA THR A 16 -4.87 48.42 8.05
C THR A 16 -4.09 48.36 6.75
N THR A 17 -2.80 48.66 6.82
CA THR A 17 -1.84 48.18 5.82
C THR A 17 -1.85 46.65 5.88
N VAL A 18 -2.46 46.02 4.88
CA VAL A 18 -2.38 44.58 4.66
C VAL A 18 -0.93 44.24 4.33
N VAL A 19 -0.16 43.85 5.35
CA VAL A 19 1.11 43.18 5.15
C VAL A 19 0.76 41.78 4.68
N GLY A 20 0.75 41.60 3.35
CA GLY A 20 0.62 40.27 2.75
C GLY A 20 1.75 39.35 3.24
N PRO A 21 1.55 38.03 3.19
CA PRO A 21 2.60 37.07 3.54
C PRO A 21 3.87 37.38 2.75
N PRO A 22 5.07 37.15 3.31
CA PRO A 22 6.31 37.41 2.61
C PRO A 22 6.26 36.64 1.29
N LYS A 23 6.37 37.38 0.17
CA LYS A 23 6.58 36.77 -1.13
C LYS A 23 7.89 35.99 -1.04
N GLU A 24 7.80 34.68 -0.86
CA GLU A 24 8.87 33.76 -1.21
C GLU A 24 9.33 34.18 -2.60
N LYS A 25 10.58 34.67 -2.70
CA LYS A 25 11.19 34.92 -3.99
C LYS A 25 11.41 33.56 -4.63
N THR A 26 10.40 33.06 -5.35
CA THR A 26 10.56 31.95 -6.27
C THR A 26 11.49 32.44 -7.38
N LEU A 27 12.76 32.06 -7.28
CA LEU A 27 13.66 32.12 -8.44
C LEU A 27 12.99 31.32 -9.56
N PRO A 28 12.97 31.81 -10.81
CA PRO A 28 12.55 30.98 -11.92
C PRO A 28 13.43 29.72 -11.92
N PRO A 29 12.86 28.52 -12.09
CA PRO A 29 13.66 27.30 -12.14
C PRO A 29 14.76 27.49 -13.19
N PRO A 30 15.98 26.95 -12.96
CA PRO A 30 17.02 27.00 -13.97
C PRO A 30 16.46 26.43 -15.27
N LYS A 31 16.78 27.04 -16.41
CA LYS A 31 16.43 26.44 -17.70
C LYS A 31 17.03 25.03 -17.72
N THR A 32 16.18 24.01 -17.79
CA THR A 32 16.56 22.59 -17.83
C THR A 32 17.81 22.32 -18.66
N SER A 33 17.90 23.02 -19.80
CA SER A 33 19.02 22.96 -20.72
C SER A 33 20.37 23.19 -20.03
N ALA A 34 20.51 24.21 -19.18
CA ALA A 34 21.77 24.51 -18.51
C ALA A 34 22.20 23.41 -17.51
N ILE A 35 21.23 22.82 -16.82
CA ILE A 35 21.49 21.69 -15.91
C ILE A 35 21.92 20.46 -16.72
N LEU A 36 21.16 20.11 -17.77
CA LEU A 36 21.45 18.95 -18.62
C LEU A 36 22.80 19.10 -19.34
N ASP A 37 23.15 20.31 -19.77
CA ASP A 37 24.44 20.63 -20.38
C ASP A 37 25.59 20.50 -19.36
N ARG A 38 25.42 21.04 -18.14
CA ARG A 38 26.37 20.86 -17.04
C ARG A 38 26.59 19.39 -16.69
N LEU A 39 25.51 18.59 -16.75
CA LEU A 39 25.56 17.15 -16.53
C LEU A 39 26.15 16.39 -17.73
N GLY A 40 26.33 17.00 -18.89
CA GLY A 40 26.75 16.30 -20.12
C GLY A 40 25.76 15.23 -20.57
N ALA A 41 24.46 15.45 -20.33
CA ALA A 41 23.41 14.48 -20.61
C ALA A 41 23.20 14.31 -22.14
N ARG A 42 23.34 13.09 -22.63
CA ARG A 42 23.22 12.76 -24.05
C ARG A 42 21.79 12.33 -24.38
N ARG A 43 21.35 12.52 -25.63
CA ARG A 43 20.19 11.78 -26.12
C ARG A 43 20.62 10.35 -26.44
N PRO A 44 19.79 9.33 -26.18
CA PRO A 44 20.06 7.98 -26.64
C PRO A 44 20.08 7.94 -28.17
N ALA A 45 20.86 7.02 -28.74
CA ALA A 45 20.93 6.82 -30.19
C ALA A 45 19.59 6.32 -30.78
N VAL A 46 18.85 5.55 -29.98
CA VAL A 46 17.49 5.12 -30.30
C VAL A 46 16.50 6.16 -29.77
N PRO A 47 15.58 6.68 -30.60
CA PRO A 47 14.53 7.57 -30.13
C PRO A 47 13.69 6.92 -29.03
N PHE A 48 13.44 7.67 -27.96
CA PHE A 48 12.48 7.31 -26.93
C PHE A 48 11.21 8.15 -27.11
N ARG A 49 10.03 7.53 -27.02
CA ARG A 49 8.72 8.19 -27.16
C ARG A 49 7.93 8.09 -25.87
N TYR A 50 7.51 9.25 -25.38
CA TYR A 50 6.62 9.36 -24.23
C TYR A 50 5.71 10.57 -24.42
N ASP A 51 4.40 10.31 -24.51
CA ASP A 51 3.43 11.32 -24.96
C ASP A 51 2.77 12.11 -23.81
N ARG A 52 3.15 11.86 -22.55
CA ARG A 52 2.60 12.58 -21.39
C ARG A 52 3.38 13.87 -21.16
N ASN A 53 2.81 14.98 -21.61
CA ASN A 53 3.37 16.33 -21.44
C ASN A 53 2.67 17.11 -20.31
N LEU A 54 2.57 16.50 -19.13
CA LEU A 54 2.04 17.21 -17.96
C LEU A 54 3.18 17.94 -17.25
N PRO A 55 3.04 19.23 -16.93
CA PRO A 55 4.07 19.95 -16.21
C PRO A 55 4.11 19.55 -14.73
N MET A 56 5.28 19.70 -14.11
CA MET A 56 5.54 19.57 -12.69
C MET A 56 6.55 20.61 -12.21
N VAL A 57 6.59 20.83 -10.90
CA VAL A 57 7.66 21.60 -10.24
C VAL A 57 8.54 20.61 -9.49
N PRO A 58 9.78 20.35 -9.96
CA PRO A 58 10.68 19.41 -9.29
C PRO A 58 10.93 19.81 -7.84
N ARG A 59 10.59 18.91 -6.92
CA ARG A 59 10.85 19.01 -5.48
C ARG A 59 11.48 17.76 -4.90
N ALA A 60 11.48 16.68 -5.66
CA ALA A 60 12.05 15.40 -5.27
C ALA A 60 12.87 14.76 -6.39
N LEU A 61 13.73 13.82 -6.00
CA LEU A 61 14.30 12.81 -6.89
C LEU A 61 13.81 11.44 -6.44
N VAL A 62 13.54 10.53 -7.39
CA VAL A 62 13.36 9.11 -7.10
C VAL A 62 14.42 8.31 -7.84
N LEU A 63 15.13 7.48 -7.08
CA LEU A 63 16.20 6.60 -7.55
C LEU A 63 15.63 5.25 -7.95
N HIS A 64 15.99 4.82 -9.16
CA HIS A 64 15.48 3.60 -9.76
C HIS A 64 16.58 2.73 -10.38
N SER A 65 16.23 1.52 -10.81
CA SER A 65 17.12 0.61 -11.53
C SER A 65 16.36 -0.12 -12.62
N THR A 66 17.01 -0.39 -13.75
CA THR A 66 16.37 -1.09 -14.87
C THR A 66 15.95 -2.54 -14.55
N SER A 67 16.12 -2.99 -13.30
CA SER A 67 15.76 -4.31 -12.81
C SER A 67 16.36 -5.41 -13.70
N GLY A 68 17.62 -5.21 -14.09
CA GLY A 68 18.43 -6.15 -14.87
C GLY A 68 18.30 -5.98 -16.39
N LYS A 69 17.40 -5.13 -16.89
CA LYS A 69 17.32 -4.85 -18.33
C LYS A 69 18.50 -3.99 -18.80
N SER A 70 18.98 -4.25 -20.02
CA SER A 70 19.90 -3.32 -20.70
C SER A 70 19.22 -1.97 -20.95
N LEU A 71 19.99 -0.91 -21.21
CA LEU A 71 19.47 0.42 -21.56
C LEU A 71 18.37 0.35 -22.64
N TYR A 72 18.67 -0.32 -23.76
CA TYR A 72 17.73 -0.46 -24.88
C TYR A 72 16.47 -1.25 -24.48
N SER A 73 16.64 -2.38 -23.80
CA SER A 73 15.51 -3.21 -23.37
C SER A 73 14.63 -2.50 -22.33
N ALA A 74 15.22 -1.67 -21.47
CA ALA A 74 14.50 -0.85 -20.49
C ALA A 74 13.70 0.26 -21.19
N MET A 75 14.31 0.99 -22.13
CA MET A 75 13.63 2.03 -22.92
C MET A 75 12.42 1.46 -23.66
N LEU A 76 12.59 0.36 -24.41
CA LEU A 76 11.48 -0.31 -25.10
C LEU A 76 10.37 -0.77 -24.14
N ALA A 77 10.75 -1.23 -22.94
CA ALA A 77 9.79 -1.67 -21.95
C ALA A 77 8.98 -0.50 -21.37
N MET A 78 9.62 0.65 -21.13
CA MET A 78 8.97 1.89 -20.71
C MET A 78 8.00 2.42 -21.78
N GLU A 79 8.43 2.49 -23.05
CA GLU A 79 7.58 2.96 -24.16
C GLU A 79 6.31 2.12 -24.29
N ARG A 80 6.44 0.78 -24.30
CA ARG A 80 5.29 -0.14 -24.43
C ARG A 80 4.27 0.03 -23.31
N ARG A 81 4.69 0.50 -22.14
CA ARG A 81 3.85 0.67 -20.94
C ARG A 81 3.36 2.10 -20.73
N GLY A 82 3.76 3.04 -21.61
CA GLY A 82 3.52 4.46 -21.38
C GLY A 82 4.09 4.91 -20.04
N GLN A 83 5.31 4.47 -19.73
CA GLN A 83 6.09 4.86 -18.55
C GLN A 83 7.30 5.68 -18.99
N ALA A 84 7.87 6.47 -18.09
CA ALA A 84 9.10 7.19 -18.36
C ALA A 84 9.82 7.58 -17.08
N VAL A 85 11.14 7.44 -17.11
CA VAL A 85 12.08 8.15 -16.25
C VAL A 85 12.69 9.32 -17.00
N HIS A 86 13.29 10.29 -16.29
CA HIS A 86 13.91 11.46 -16.92
C HIS A 86 15.33 11.16 -17.38
N LEU A 87 16.09 10.47 -16.54
CA LEU A 87 17.52 10.25 -16.70
C LEU A 87 17.89 8.79 -16.47
N ILE A 88 18.80 8.26 -17.30
CA ILE A 88 19.37 6.92 -17.14
C ILE A 88 20.90 7.00 -17.13
N VAL A 89 21.53 6.35 -16.16
CA VAL A 89 22.99 6.20 -16.07
C VAL A 89 23.37 4.77 -16.45
N ASP A 90 24.08 4.63 -17.57
CA ASP A 90 24.54 3.33 -18.05
C ASP A 90 25.73 2.82 -17.22
N ARG A 91 26.11 1.55 -17.43
CA ARG A 91 27.12 0.85 -16.62
C ARG A 91 28.49 1.51 -16.66
N ASP A 92 28.82 2.23 -17.73
CA ASP A 92 30.07 2.97 -17.89
C ASP A 92 30.03 4.39 -17.27
N GLY A 93 28.90 4.78 -16.67
CA GLY A 93 28.66 6.13 -16.14
C GLY A 93 28.15 7.14 -17.17
N THR A 94 27.90 6.73 -18.42
CA THR A 94 27.29 7.61 -19.42
C THR A 94 25.85 7.97 -19.01
N LEU A 95 25.55 9.27 -18.98
CA LEU A 95 24.23 9.80 -18.67
C LEU A 95 23.42 10.05 -19.95
N TYR A 96 22.23 9.47 -20.00
CA TYR A 96 21.23 9.69 -21.03
C TYR A 96 20.02 10.44 -20.47
N ARG A 97 19.49 11.40 -21.23
CA ARG A 97 18.19 12.01 -21.00
C ARG A 97 17.14 11.37 -21.90
N LEU A 98 16.00 11.00 -21.31
CA LEU A 98 14.86 10.46 -22.05
C LEU A 98 13.76 11.51 -22.27
N THR A 99 13.72 12.55 -21.44
CA THR A 99 12.77 13.66 -21.60
C THR A 99 13.49 14.93 -22.07
N ASP A 100 12.76 15.78 -22.78
CA ASP A 100 13.28 17.08 -23.26
C ASP A 100 13.39 18.11 -22.13
N SER A 101 12.57 17.96 -21.09
CA SER A 101 12.52 18.81 -19.91
C SER A 101 12.39 17.95 -18.64
N LEU A 102 13.06 18.39 -17.56
CA LEU A 102 12.99 17.75 -16.24
C LEU A 102 11.76 18.21 -15.45
N GLU A 103 10.99 19.15 -16.00
CA GLU A 103 9.76 19.73 -15.45
C GLU A 103 8.51 19.11 -16.10
N LEU A 104 8.69 18.06 -16.91
CA LEU A 104 7.59 17.21 -17.38
C LEU A 104 7.48 16.00 -16.46
N GLN A 105 6.25 15.59 -16.14
CA GLN A 105 6.00 14.42 -15.30
C GLN A 105 6.55 13.17 -15.96
N GLY A 106 7.26 12.36 -15.19
CA GLY A 106 7.48 10.96 -15.53
C GLY A 106 6.26 10.12 -15.18
N ARG A 107 6.36 8.82 -15.42
CA ARG A 107 5.44 7.84 -14.82
C ARG A 107 6.29 6.64 -14.43
N ALA A 108 6.90 6.75 -13.25
CA ALA A 108 7.85 5.78 -12.74
C ALA A 108 7.70 5.51 -11.24
N ALA A 109 7.17 6.44 -10.44
CA ALA A 109 6.88 6.21 -9.04
C ALA A 109 5.57 6.88 -8.64
N ARG A 110 4.56 6.04 -8.38
CA ARG A 110 3.23 6.51 -8.02
C ARG A 110 3.26 7.42 -6.80
N GLY A 111 2.46 8.48 -6.84
CA GLY A 111 2.40 9.48 -5.79
C GLY A 111 3.58 10.46 -5.80
N MET A 112 4.61 10.22 -6.61
CA MET A 112 5.79 11.08 -6.74
C MET A 112 5.94 11.68 -8.15
N ASP A 113 5.29 11.10 -9.17
CA ASP A 113 5.37 11.52 -10.57
C ASP A 113 5.06 13.01 -10.83
N ASP A 114 4.27 13.66 -9.95
CA ASP A 114 3.87 15.07 -10.04
C ASP A 114 4.91 16.06 -9.50
N VAL A 115 6.01 15.56 -8.91
CA VAL A 115 7.04 16.37 -8.24
C VAL A 115 8.47 15.85 -8.42
N ALA A 116 8.65 14.62 -8.90
CA ALA A 116 9.93 13.93 -8.86
C ALA A 116 10.60 13.84 -10.23
N ILE A 117 11.89 14.17 -10.26
CA ILE A 117 12.78 13.75 -11.35
C ILE A 117 13.21 12.31 -11.07
N HIS A 118 12.98 11.41 -12.01
CA HIS A 118 13.32 10.01 -11.91
C HIS A 118 14.70 9.76 -12.53
N LEU A 119 15.59 9.18 -11.72
CA LEU A 119 16.98 8.86 -12.10
C LEU A 119 17.20 7.35 -11.96
N CYS A 120 17.44 6.68 -13.07
CA CYS A 120 17.53 5.22 -13.15
C CYS A 120 18.98 4.76 -13.43
N ALA A 121 19.44 3.74 -12.71
CA ALA A 121 20.69 3.04 -12.99
C ALA A 121 20.46 1.84 -13.90
N VAL A 122 21.30 1.64 -14.93
CA VAL A 122 21.29 0.37 -15.67
C VAL A 122 21.93 -0.71 -14.81
N GLY A 123 21.13 -1.69 -14.39
CA GLY A 123 21.55 -2.79 -13.52
C GLY A 123 20.34 -3.46 -12.89
N GLY A 124 20.56 -4.57 -12.19
CA GLY A 124 19.48 -5.31 -11.54
C GLY A 124 19.66 -5.38 -10.04
N GLU A 125 20.59 -6.23 -9.62
CA GLU A 125 20.80 -6.54 -8.21
C GLU A 125 21.59 -5.45 -7.51
N GLU A 126 21.19 -5.11 -6.28
CA GLU A 126 21.90 -4.15 -5.44
C GLU A 126 23.42 -4.43 -5.35
N SER A 127 23.82 -5.71 -5.25
CA SER A 127 25.23 -6.12 -5.19
C SER A 127 26.01 -5.71 -6.44
N GLU A 128 25.44 -5.90 -7.63
CA GLU A 128 26.00 -5.48 -8.91
C GLU A 128 26.18 -3.96 -8.97
N LEU A 129 25.13 -3.23 -8.58
CA LEU A 129 25.11 -1.78 -8.58
C LEU A 129 26.14 -1.18 -7.61
N LEU A 130 26.30 -1.77 -6.42
CA LEU A 130 27.28 -1.36 -5.41
C LEU A 130 28.73 -1.60 -5.85
N LEU A 131 28.99 -2.70 -6.58
CA LEU A 131 30.32 -3.02 -7.12
C LEU A 131 30.73 -2.05 -8.23
N ASN A 132 29.77 -1.46 -8.95
CA ASN A 132 30.05 -0.50 -10.01
C ASN A 132 30.32 0.92 -9.46
N VAL A 133 31.52 1.11 -8.91
CA VAL A 133 31.94 2.37 -8.27
C VAL A 133 31.86 3.59 -9.18
N ALA A 134 32.16 3.42 -10.47
CA ALA A 134 32.08 4.51 -11.43
C ALA A 134 30.63 4.98 -11.61
N GLN A 135 29.69 4.05 -11.78
CA GLN A 135 28.27 4.35 -11.98
C GLN A 135 27.64 5.01 -10.75
N TRP A 136 27.80 4.45 -9.55
CA TRP A 136 27.13 5.04 -8.37
C TRP A 136 27.73 6.38 -7.95
N LYS A 137 29.06 6.59 -8.10
CA LYS A 137 29.66 7.91 -7.88
C LYS A 137 29.14 8.94 -8.87
N ARG A 138 28.96 8.52 -10.12
CA ARG A 138 28.37 9.38 -11.15
C ARG A 138 26.93 9.75 -10.82
N MET A 139 26.13 8.79 -10.33
CA MET A 139 24.78 9.08 -9.84
C MET A 139 24.77 10.05 -8.65
N ALA A 140 25.67 9.89 -7.68
CA ALA A 140 25.80 10.81 -6.56
C ALA A 140 26.13 12.25 -7.02
N GLU A 141 27.03 12.40 -8.00
CA GLU A 141 27.33 13.69 -8.62
C GLU A 141 26.10 14.31 -9.31
N ILE A 142 25.36 13.51 -10.08
CA ILE A 142 24.12 13.94 -10.75
C ILE A 142 23.10 14.40 -9.71
N VAL A 143 22.86 13.60 -8.66
CA VAL A 143 21.95 13.94 -7.56
C VAL A 143 22.33 15.26 -6.92
N ARG A 144 23.62 15.46 -6.58
CA ARG A 144 24.10 16.74 -6.03
C ARG A 144 23.78 17.91 -6.94
N ILE A 145 24.10 17.81 -8.24
CA ILE A 145 23.87 18.90 -9.21
C ILE A 145 22.38 19.19 -9.39
N LEU A 146 21.54 18.16 -9.45
CA LEU A 146 20.08 18.32 -9.55
C LEU A 146 19.52 18.97 -8.29
N CYS A 147 19.94 18.51 -7.12
CA CYS A 147 19.51 19.07 -5.84
C CYS A 147 19.94 20.52 -5.66
N GLU A 148 21.16 20.89 -6.04
CA GLU A 148 21.62 22.28 -6.10
C GLU A 148 20.75 23.12 -7.07
N GLY A 149 20.49 22.60 -8.27
CA GLY A 149 19.75 23.33 -9.31
C GLY A 149 18.30 23.61 -8.94
N TYR A 150 17.62 22.65 -8.31
CA TYR A 150 16.20 22.77 -7.95
C TYR A 150 15.96 23.08 -6.46
N ALA A 151 17.02 23.35 -5.69
CA ALA A 151 16.94 23.55 -4.24
C ALA A 151 16.25 22.38 -3.49
N ILE A 152 16.52 21.14 -3.92
CA ILE A 152 16.00 19.92 -3.29
C ILE A 152 16.94 19.51 -2.16
N SER A 153 16.38 19.19 -0.99
CA SER A 153 17.19 18.68 0.14
C SER A 153 17.73 17.29 -0.16
N VAL A 154 19.01 17.04 0.11
CA VAL A 154 19.64 15.72 -0.09
C VAL A 154 19.37 14.82 1.12
N THR A 155 18.14 14.33 1.23
CA THR A 155 17.70 13.44 2.33
C THR A 155 16.50 12.61 1.91
N ASN A 156 16.32 11.44 2.52
CA ASN A 156 15.16 10.58 2.36
C ASN A 156 14.21 10.58 3.58
N HIS A 157 14.36 11.51 4.52
CA HIS A 157 13.66 11.47 5.80
C HIS A 157 12.12 11.62 5.70
N ASP A 158 11.61 12.54 4.86
CA ASP A 158 10.20 12.92 4.80
C ASP A 158 9.62 12.80 3.39
N ILE A 159 9.29 11.56 2.98
CA ILE A 159 8.63 11.31 1.69
C ILE A 159 7.20 11.85 1.64
N VAL A 160 6.53 12.00 2.78
CA VAL A 160 5.17 12.55 2.85
C VAL A 160 5.16 14.02 2.43
N GLY A 161 6.18 14.77 2.83
CA GLY A 161 6.42 16.13 2.40
C GLY A 161 6.85 16.27 0.93
N LYS A 162 7.08 15.16 0.23
CA LYS A 162 7.45 15.11 -1.20
C LYS A 162 8.70 15.95 -1.53
N GLY A 163 9.60 16.12 -0.57
CA GLY A 163 10.82 16.93 -0.71
C GLY A 163 12.04 16.14 -0.27
N GLY A 164 12.90 15.77 -1.21
CA GLY A 164 14.04 14.91 -0.89
C GLY A 164 14.57 14.07 -2.06
N VAL A 165 15.39 13.09 -1.72
CA VAL A 165 15.88 12.04 -2.61
C VAL A 165 15.44 10.71 -2.02
N PHE A 166 14.62 9.96 -2.75
CA PHE A 166 13.96 8.76 -2.23
C PHE A 166 14.31 7.54 -3.08
N SER A 167 14.35 6.35 -2.47
CA SER A 167 14.40 5.10 -3.22
C SER A 167 13.02 4.81 -3.82
N HIS A 168 12.98 4.03 -4.90
CA HIS A 168 11.73 3.47 -5.43
C HIS A 168 10.98 2.67 -4.36
N ALA A 169 11.70 1.90 -3.54
CA ALA A 169 11.13 1.12 -2.45
C ALA A 169 10.40 2.01 -1.42
N GLN A 170 10.99 3.14 -1.03
CA GLN A 170 10.35 4.08 -0.12
C GLN A 170 9.08 4.70 -0.70
N ALA A 171 9.11 5.11 -1.97
CA ALA A 171 7.93 5.60 -2.69
C ALA A 171 6.82 4.54 -2.70
N LYS A 172 7.17 3.30 -3.02
CA LYS A 172 6.25 2.16 -3.03
C LYS A 172 5.66 1.88 -1.65
N TYR A 173 6.47 1.95 -0.60
CA TYR A 173 6.01 1.73 0.78
C TYR A 173 4.97 2.77 1.19
N ARG A 174 5.18 4.03 0.79
CA ARG A 174 4.29 5.14 1.14
C ARG A 174 3.05 5.24 0.26
N HIS A 175 3.19 5.04 -1.05
CA HIS A 175 2.17 5.40 -2.06
C HIS A 175 1.59 4.21 -2.82
N GLY A 176 2.05 2.99 -2.52
CA GLY A 176 1.72 1.81 -3.32
C GLY A 176 2.56 1.76 -4.60
N GLY A 177 2.35 0.75 -5.42
CA GLY A 177 3.15 0.55 -6.63
C GLY A 177 2.68 -0.66 -7.40
N TRP A 178 3.45 -1.14 -8.38
CA TRP A 178 2.99 -2.22 -9.26
C TRP A 178 3.41 -3.60 -8.74
N LEU A 179 2.59 -4.61 -9.04
CA LEU A 179 2.73 -6.03 -8.68
C LEU A 179 2.87 -6.89 -9.94
N PRO A 180 3.47 -8.10 -9.87
CA PRO A 180 4.12 -8.75 -8.72
C PRO A 180 5.66 -8.81 -8.80
N ASN A 181 6.26 -8.39 -9.91
CA ASN A 181 7.68 -8.63 -10.23
C ASN A 181 8.59 -7.39 -10.09
N ASP A 182 8.03 -6.28 -9.60
CA ASP A 182 8.77 -5.05 -9.37
C ASP A 182 9.67 -5.22 -8.14
N ARG A 183 10.95 -5.55 -8.41
CA ARG A 183 11.98 -5.69 -7.38
C ARG A 183 12.15 -4.34 -6.66
N LEU A 184 12.42 -4.36 -5.36
CA LEU A 184 12.66 -3.15 -4.56
C LEU A 184 14.06 -2.55 -4.84
N GLU A 185 14.42 -2.47 -6.11
CA GLU A 185 15.72 -1.99 -6.60
C GLU A 185 15.65 -0.49 -6.92
N PRO A 186 16.80 0.23 -6.91
CA PRO A 186 18.11 -0.23 -6.50
C PRO A 186 18.15 -0.20 -4.98
N GLY A 187 18.42 -1.33 -4.32
CA GLY A 187 18.24 -1.49 -2.88
C GLY A 187 18.73 -0.33 -1.97
N GLU A 188 18.25 -0.31 -0.72
CA GLU A 188 18.47 0.79 0.24
C GLU A 188 19.96 1.13 0.49
N GLY A 189 20.87 0.17 0.38
CA GLY A 189 22.32 0.40 0.44
C GLY A 189 22.86 1.18 -0.74
N PHE A 190 22.34 0.97 -1.95
CA PHE A 190 22.68 1.78 -3.12
C PHE A 190 22.13 3.21 -3.00
N ALA A 191 20.88 3.35 -2.56
CA ALA A 191 20.29 4.66 -2.27
C ALA A 191 21.10 5.44 -1.21
N ARG A 192 21.54 4.76 -0.15
CA ARG A 192 22.43 5.32 0.88
C ARG A 192 23.73 5.85 0.26
N ASN A 193 24.44 5.06 -0.55
CA ASN A 193 25.69 5.47 -1.18
C ASN A 193 25.51 6.73 -2.06
N ILE A 194 24.40 6.83 -2.77
CA ILE A 194 24.10 8.00 -3.61
C ILE A 194 23.81 9.23 -2.74
N ILE A 195 22.96 9.11 -1.73
CA ILE A 195 22.55 10.23 -0.87
C ILE A 195 23.74 10.76 -0.06
N GLU A 196 24.51 9.87 0.58
CA GLU A 196 25.69 10.24 1.35
C GLU A 196 26.81 10.75 0.43
N GLY A 197 27.00 10.10 -0.74
CA GLY A 197 27.97 10.54 -1.74
C GLY A 197 27.66 11.92 -2.35
N ALA A 198 26.39 12.31 -2.36
CA ALA A 198 25.94 13.65 -2.76
C ALA A 198 26.07 14.70 -1.63
N GLY A 199 26.59 14.31 -0.45
CA GLY A 199 26.76 15.17 0.72
C GLY A 199 25.52 15.28 1.61
N GLY A 200 24.54 14.40 1.42
CA GLY A 200 23.29 14.37 2.18
C GLY A 200 23.32 13.46 3.40
N LYS A 201 22.13 13.29 4.01
CA LYS A 201 21.93 12.35 5.12
C LYS A 201 20.85 11.33 4.77
N TYR A 202 21.25 10.06 4.80
CA TYR A 202 20.39 8.90 4.65
C TYR A 202 19.79 8.49 6.01
N TYR A 203 18.55 8.04 5.98
CA TYR A 203 17.78 7.53 7.11
C TYR A 203 17.24 6.14 6.74
N PRO A 204 17.53 5.10 7.54
CA PRO A 204 16.95 3.78 7.34
C PRO A 204 15.43 3.79 7.60
N GLU A 205 14.72 2.79 7.09
CA GLU A 205 13.25 2.68 7.19
C GLU A 205 12.64 3.03 8.55
N PRO A 206 13.15 2.54 9.70
CA PRO A 206 12.57 2.86 11.01
C PRO A 206 12.68 4.34 11.40
N GLU A 207 13.58 5.08 10.77
CA GLU A 207 13.83 6.50 11.01
C GLU A 207 13.11 7.40 10.00
N TRP A 208 12.39 6.85 9.02
CA TRP A 208 11.56 7.67 8.15
C TRP A 208 10.45 8.33 8.96
N LYS A 209 10.23 9.61 8.68
CA LYS A 209 9.21 10.40 9.35
C LYS A 209 7.85 9.71 9.21
N ASP A 210 7.20 9.51 10.35
CA ASP A 210 5.86 8.91 10.45
C ASP A 210 5.73 7.50 9.84
N ARG A 211 6.82 6.72 9.66
CA ARG A 211 6.84 5.39 8.99
C ARG A 211 5.73 4.43 9.42
N PHE A 212 5.34 4.48 10.68
CA PHE A 212 4.36 3.60 11.32
C PHE A 212 3.03 4.31 11.63
N GLY A 213 2.87 5.54 11.15
CA GLY A 213 1.63 6.31 11.22
C GLY A 213 0.64 5.95 10.12
N ASP A 214 -0.47 6.68 10.07
CA ASP A 214 -1.50 6.47 9.07
C ASP A 214 -1.03 6.84 7.65
N GLY A 215 -1.60 6.14 6.66
CA GLY A 215 -1.38 6.43 5.24
C GLY A 215 -0.26 5.64 4.57
N TRP A 216 0.52 4.84 5.30
CA TRP A 216 1.47 3.91 4.69
C TRP A 216 0.75 2.68 4.14
N HIS A 217 1.07 2.32 2.89
CA HIS A 217 0.41 1.20 2.22
C HIS A 217 1.13 -0.13 2.41
N LEU A 218 2.45 -0.11 2.60
CA LEU A 218 3.20 -1.29 3.02
C LEU A 218 3.70 -1.07 4.43
N VAL A 219 3.21 -1.91 5.34
CA VAL A 219 3.51 -1.79 6.76
C VAL A 219 4.05 -3.13 7.21
N ARG A 220 5.35 -3.17 7.50
CA ARG A 220 5.94 -4.34 8.16
C ARG A 220 5.35 -4.46 9.56
N GLU A 221 5.03 -5.68 9.96
CA GLU A 221 4.59 -5.91 11.33
C GLU A 221 5.70 -5.54 12.30
N ASN A 222 5.34 -4.77 13.33
CA ASN A 222 6.22 -4.49 14.44
C ASN A 222 5.67 -5.23 15.67
N PRO A 223 6.30 -6.34 16.09
CA PRO A 223 5.83 -7.14 17.23
C PRO A 223 5.69 -6.34 18.53
N ALA A 224 6.56 -5.35 18.76
CA ALA A 224 6.46 -4.47 19.92
C ALA A 224 5.23 -3.55 19.82
N ALA A 225 5.00 -2.96 18.63
CA ALA A 225 3.80 -2.17 18.39
C ALA A 225 2.52 -3.02 18.50
N ASN A 226 2.53 -4.26 18.00
CA ASN A 226 1.39 -5.19 18.10
C ASN A 226 1.06 -5.52 19.55
N ARG A 227 2.07 -5.79 20.39
CA ARG A 227 1.86 -6.02 21.84
C ARG A 227 1.34 -4.77 22.56
N ALA A 228 1.68 -3.58 22.09
CA ALA A 228 1.18 -2.32 22.62
C ALA A 228 -0.26 -1.99 22.17
N ARG A 229 -0.90 -2.79 21.31
CA ARG A 229 -2.27 -2.54 20.79
C ARG A 229 -3.40 -2.77 21.82
N GLY A 230 -3.07 -2.92 23.09
CA GLY A 230 -4.01 -3.06 24.19
C GLY A 230 -4.02 -4.45 24.82
N GLU A 231 -4.66 -4.50 25.98
CA GLU A 231 -4.89 -5.74 26.72
C GLU A 231 -6.01 -6.56 26.08
N LEU A 232 -5.95 -7.88 26.25
CA LEU A 232 -7.04 -8.76 25.84
C LEU A 232 -8.19 -8.57 26.83
N THR A 233 -9.34 -8.14 26.34
CA THR A 233 -10.48 -7.76 27.20
C THR A 233 -11.74 -8.59 26.92
N ARG A 234 -11.76 -9.37 25.84
CA ARG A 234 -12.91 -10.21 25.43
C ARG A 234 -12.49 -11.61 25.06
N GLY A 235 -13.48 -12.50 25.03
CA GLY A 235 -13.33 -13.86 24.54
C GLY A 235 -13.18 -14.90 25.64
N ARG A 236 -12.58 -16.04 25.25
CA ARG A 236 -12.47 -17.24 26.09
C ARG A 236 -11.91 -16.92 27.48
N GLY A 237 -12.64 -17.29 28.52
CA GLY A 237 -12.27 -17.08 29.92
C GLY A 237 -12.20 -15.61 30.39
N LEU A 238 -12.53 -14.63 29.55
CA LEU A 238 -12.55 -13.20 29.89
C LEU A 238 -13.98 -12.65 29.95
N THR A 239 -14.86 -13.13 29.07
CA THR A 239 -16.28 -12.76 29.03
C THR A 239 -17.16 -14.02 29.02
N PRO A 240 -18.41 -13.94 29.55
CA PRO A 240 -19.34 -15.05 29.50
C PRO A 240 -19.54 -15.56 28.06
N THR A 241 -19.65 -16.88 27.90
CA THR A 241 -19.86 -17.51 26.60
C THR A 241 -21.18 -17.06 25.98
N PRO A 242 -21.18 -16.38 24.82
CA PRO A 242 -22.41 -15.91 24.20
C PRO A 242 -23.11 -17.03 23.43
N ARG A 243 -24.35 -16.77 23.00
CA ARG A 243 -25.08 -17.65 22.08
C ARG A 243 -24.49 -17.57 20.68
N ALA A 244 -24.48 -18.70 19.97
CA ALA A 244 -24.14 -18.71 18.56
C ALA A 244 -25.13 -17.84 17.77
N ALA A 245 -24.61 -16.91 16.96
CA ALA A 245 -25.45 -16.01 16.18
C ALA A 245 -25.95 -16.66 14.88
N LEU A 246 -25.23 -17.64 14.36
CA LEU A 246 -25.56 -18.36 13.13
C LEU A 246 -25.98 -19.81 13.40
N LYS A 247 -26.84 -20.36 12.54
CA LYS A 247 -27.22 -21.78 12.61
C LYS A 247 -26.16 -22.68 11.97
N SER A 248 -25.37 -22.15 11.05
CA SER A 248 -24.31 -22.87 10.35
C SER A 248 -23.03 -23.13 11.18
N VAL A 249 -22.92 -22.52 12.37
CA VAL A 249 -21.74 -22.69 13.23
C VAL A 249 -21.96 -23.70 14.36
N GLU A 250 -20.85 -24.29 14.81
CA GLU A 250 -20.76 -25.16 15.96
C GLU A 250 -21.21 -24.47 17.24
N ARG A 251 -21.97 -25.20 18.05
CA ARG A 251 -22.55 -24.71 19.30
C ARG A 251 -22.82 -25.85 20.27
N THR A 252 -22.86 -25.53 21.55
CA THR A 252 -23.27 -26.49 22.60
C THR A 252 -24.76 -26.81 22.49
N PRO A 253 -25.27 -27.86 23.18
CA PRO A 253 -26.70 -28.16 23.23
C PRO A 253 -27.57 -26.99 23.71
N GLU A 254 -27.02 -26.13 24.58
CA GLU A 254 -27.67 -24.92 25.10
C GLU A 254 -27.67 -23.76 24.10
N GLY A 255 -27.02 -23.94 22.94
CA GLY A 255 -26.87 -22.96 21.88
C GLY A 255 -25.77 -21.93 22.13
N LEU A 256 -24.82 -22.22 23.02
CA LEU A 256 -23.67 -21.36 23.31
C LEU A 256 -22.52 -21.63 22.34
N LEU A 257 -21.65 -20.64 22.15
CA LEU A 257 -20.39 -20.84 21.43
C LEU A 257 -19.53 -21.91 22.10
N VAL A 258 -18.70 -22.59 21.32
CA VAL A 258 -17.75 -23.59 21.85
C VAL A 258 -16.60 -22.85 22.54
N GLU A 259 -16.58 -22.87 23.88
CA GLU A 259 -15.66 -22.05 24.68
C GLU A 259 -14.19 -22.24 24.30
N GLY A 260 -13.73 -23.48 24.14
CA GLY A 260 -12.34 -23.79 23.76
C GLY A 260 -11.93 -23.29 22.37
N ARG A 261 -12.89 -22.84 21.55
CA ARG A 261 -12.68 -22.35 20.18
C ARG A 261 -12.81 -20.81 20.08
N ARG A 262 -13.30 -20.13 21.12
CA ARG A 262 -13.37 -18.64 21.14
C ARG A 262 -11.96 -18.04 21.19
N LEU A 263 -11.74 -16.96 20.47
CA LEU A 263 -10.50 -16.17 20.48
C LEU A 263 -10.45 -15.28 21.72
N ARG A 264 -9.26 -15.03 22.30
CA ARG A 264 -9.05 -13.89 23.21
C ARG A 264 -8.59 -12.68 22.40
N TYR A 265 -9.27 -11.55 22.53
CA TYR A 265 -9.01 -10.38 21.67
C TYR A 265 -9.16 -9.05 22.40
N VAL A 266 -8.59 -8.01 21.78
CA VAL A 266 -8.76 -6.61 22.18
C VAL A 266 -10.10 -6.12 21.65
N ASP A 267 -10.95 -5.57 22.51
CA ASP A 267 -12.16 -4.86 22.07
C ASP A 267 -11.79 -3.61 21.27
N ARG A 268 -12.29 -3.54 20.02
CA ARG A 268 -12.05 -2.42 19.09
C ARG A 268 -13.34 -1.65 18.77
N GLY A 269 -14.43 -1.94 19.48
CA GLY A 269 -15.75 -1.40 19.19
C GLY A 269 -16.54 -2.27 18.20
N LYS A 270 -17.54 -1.66 17.57
CA LYS A 270 -18.52 -2.34 16.73
C LYS A 270 -18.43 -1.93 15.26
N ILE A 271 -18.95 -2.76 14.37
CA ILE A 271 -19.03 -2.51 12.91
C ILE A 271 -20.46 -2.45 12.40
N GLU A 272 -20.66 -1.74 11.31
CA GLU A 272 -21.87 -1.85 10.51
C GLU A 272 -21.62 -2.87 9.39
N ILE A 273 -22.17 -4.07 9.56
CA ILE A 273 -21.92 -5.22 8.68
C ILE A 273 -22.54 -4.97 7.30
N ARG A 274 -21.68 -4.97 6.27
CA ARG A 274 -22.02 -4.73 4.86
C ARG A 274 -21.41 -5.74 3.91
N GLY A 275 -20.36 -6.43 4.33
CA GLY A 275 -19.63 -7.37 3.49
C GLY A 275 -18.97 -8.52 4.26
N VAL A 276 -18.35 -9.42 3.51
CA VAL A 276 -17.56 -10.54 4.01
C VAL A 276 -16.18 -10.50 3.34
N VAL A 277 -15.13 -10.79 4.10
CA VAL A 277 -13.78 -11.02 3.59
C VAL A 277 -13.33 -12.42 3.95
N LEU A 278 -12.83 -13.13 2.95
CA LEU A 278 -12.29 -14.48 3.11
C LEU A 278 -10.75 -14.44 3.19
N HIS A 279 -10.22 -15.33 4.01
CA HIS A 279 -8.80 -15.50 4.29
C HIS A 279 -8.45 -16.99 4.32
N PHE A 280 -7.18 -17.33 4.10
CA PHE A 280 -6.63 -18.57 4.64
C PHE A 280 -5.64 -18.25 5.76
N THR A 281 -5.46 -19.19 6.70
CA THR A 281 -4.65 -18.93 7.89
C THR A 281 -3.14 -19.05 7.67
N ALA A 282 -2.71 -19.69 6.57
CA ALA A 282 -1.33 -20.10 6.31
C ALA A 282 -0.78 -21.05 7.40
N THR A 283 -1.69 -21.77 8.07
CA THR A 283 -1.37 -22.74 9.12
C THR A 283 -2.04 -24.07 8.82
N LYS A 284 -1.54 -25.14 9.46
CA LYS A 284 -2.08 -26.49 9.29
C LYS A 284 -3.25 -26.82 10.22
N THR A 285 -3.40 -26.09 11.32
CA THR A 285 -4.35 -26.44 12.39
C THR A 285 -5.06 -25.22 12.92
N TYR A 286 -6.26 -25.46 13.46
CA TYR A 286 -7.08 -24.45 14.12
C TYR A 286 -6.34 -23.77 15.27
N ASP A 287 -5.73 -24.54 16.18
CA ASP A 287 -5.07 -23.98 17.36
C ASP A 287 -3.84 -23.16 16.99
N ALA A 288 -3.11 -23.55 15.94
CA ALA A 288 -2.00 -22.74 15.42
C ALA A 288 -2.50 -21.40 14.86
N ALA A 289 -3.61 -21.40 14.12
CA ALA A 289 -4.22 -20.17 13.63
C ALA A 289 -4.72 -19.28 14.78
N LEU A 290 -5.41 -19.87 15.76
CA LEU A 290 -5.95 -19.16 16.92
C LEU A 290 -4.82 -18.50 17.73
N ASN A 291 -3.75 -19.24 18.05
CA ASN A 291 -2.59 -18.70 18.76
C ASN A 291 -1.92 -17.56 17.97
N ALA A 292 -1.77 -17.72 16.65
CA ALA A 292 -1.19 -16.68 15.80
C ALA A 292 -2.01 -15.37 15.83
N LEU A 293 -3.35 -15.45 15.84
CA LEU A 293 -4.22 -14.28 15.99
C LEU A 293 -4.04 -13.62 17.37
N GLU A 294 -4.05 -14.39 18.45
CA GLU A 294 -3.91 -13.87 19.83
C GLU A 294 -2.55 -13.20 20.06
N ASP A 295 -1.46 -13.81 19.58
CA ASP A 295 -0.10 -13.31 19.70
C ASP A 295 0.11 -12.00 18.93
N ARG A 296 -0.55 -11.86 17.78
CA ARG A 296 -0.47 -10.67 16.91
C ARG A 296 -1.49 -9.60 17.27
N ARG A 297 -2.38 -9.84 18.25
CA ARG A 297 -3.52 -8.97 18.61
C ARG A 297 -4.43 -8.66 17.42
N LEU A 298 -4.57 -9.65 16.54
CA LEU A 298 -5.49 -9.66 15.40
C LEU A 298 -6.76 -10.42 15.77
N CYS A 299 -7.83 -10.19 15.03
CA CYS A 299 -9.08 -10.89 15.24
C CYS A 299 -9.85 -11.04 13.92
N SER A 300 -10.49 -12.20 13.77
CA SER A 300 -11.42 -12.50 12.69
C SER A 300 -12.74 -12.94 13.33
N THR A 301 -13.87 -12.81 12.62
CA THR A 301 -15.20 -13.10 13.19
C THR A 301 -15.45 -14.61 13.28
N PHE A 302 -15.06 -15.34 12.24
CA PHE A 302 -15.21 -16.79 12.13
C PHE A 302 -13.90 -17.48 11.79
N MET A 303 -13.81 -18.76 12.15
CA MET A 303 -12.78 -19.66 11.67
C MET A 303 -13.38 -21.01 11.27
N VAL A 304 -13.04 -21.50 10.08
CA VAL A 304 -13.47 -22.82 9.57
C VAL A 304 -12.28 -23.76 9.57
N ASP A 305 -12.39 -24.88 10.28
CA ASP A 305 -11.31 -25.85 10.43
C ASP A 305 -11.19 -26.80 9.22
N THR A 306 -10.16 -27.63 9.21
CA THR A 306 -9.92 -28.61 8.13
C THR A 306 -10.92 -29.77 8.13
N GLY A 307 -11.73 -29.93 9.18
CA GLY A 307 -12.79 -30.93 9.26
C GLY A 307 -14.13 -30.43 8.70
N GLY A 308 -14.21 -29.16 8.28
CA GLY A 308 -15.45 -28.54 7.82
C GLY A 308 -16.38 -28.12 8.94
N ALA A 309 -15.86 -27.88 10.14
CA ALA A 309 -16.58 -27.23 11.23
C ALA A 309 -16.30 -25.72 11.24
N ALA A 310 -17.36 -24.91 11.34
CA ALA A 310 -17.25 -23.45 11.44
C ALA A 310 -17.51 -22.99 12.87
N TYR A 311 -16.64 -22.11 13.36
CA TYR A 311 -16.74 -21.54 14.70
C TYR A 311 -16.85 -20.02 14.61
N GLN A 312 -17.82 -19.43 15.30
CA GLN A 312 -17.79 -18.01 15.62
C GLN A 312 -16.77 -17.83 16.75
N ILE A 313 -15.72 -17.06 16.50
CA ILE A 313 -14.59 -16.93 17.42
C ILE A 313 -14.59 -15.62 18.20
N LEU A 314 -15.41 -14.63 17.79
CA LEU A 314 -15.68 -13.41 18.56
C LEU A 314 -17.00 -13.51 19.32
N ASP A 315 -17.19 -12.65 20.31
CA ASP A 315 -18.37 -12.69 21.16
C ASP A 315 -19.64 -12.26 20.42
N ALA A 316 -19.51 -11.39 19.42
CA ALA A 316 -20.62 -10.96 18.58
C ALA A 316 -20.19 -10.80 17.11
N LEU A 317 -21.15 -10.86 16.18
CA LEU A 317 -20.90 -10.70 14.75
C LEU A 317 -20.46 -9.29 14.38
N ASP A 318 -20.92 -8.30 15.15
CA ASP A 318 -20.63 -6.88 14.97
C ASP A 318 -19.42 -6.42 15.77
N ASP A 319 -18.72 -7.31 16.51
CA ASP A 319 -17.43 -6.96 17.10
C ASP A 319 -16.42 -6.69 15.99
N LYS A 320 -15.72 -5.55 16.11
CA LYS A 320 -14.82 -5.09 15.08
C LYS A 320 -13.61 -6.02 14.92
N PRO A 321 -13.45 -6.64 13.74
CA PRO A 321 -12.30 -7.49 13.47
C PRO A 321 -11.06 -6.67 13.14
N ALA A 322 -9.92 -7.34 13.06
CA ALA A 322 -8.63 -6.78 12.69
C ALA A 322 -7.86 -7.82 11.86
N ALA A 323 -8.33 -8.10 10.64
CA ALA A 323 -7.75 -9.10 9.75
C ALA A 323 -7.37 -8.53 8.37
N ALA A 324 -8.22 -7.69 7.75
CA ALA A 324 -7.95 -7.04 6.47
C ALA A 324 -8.06 -5.51 6.56
N GLY A 325 -6.95 -4.82 6.33
CA GLY A 325 -6.91 -3.36 6.31
C GLY A 325 -7.90 -2.76 5.29
N GLY A 326 -8.62 -1.72 5.67
CA GLY A 326 -9.60 -1.04 4.81
C GLY A 326 -11.01 -1.67 4.80
N THR A 327 -11.17 -2.91 5.29
CA THR A 327 -12.49 -3.58 5.36
C THR A 327 -12.96 -3.83 6.79
N ASN A 328 -12.08 -3.77 7.78
CA ASN A 328 -12.37 -4.04 9.19
C ASN A 328 -13.53 -3.23 9.79
N GLU A 329 -13.90 -2.06 9.25
CA GLU A 329 -15.01 -1.25 9.77
C GLU A 329 -16.40 -1.75 9.33
N HIS A 330 -16.46 -2.63 8.33
CA HIS A 330 -17.70 -2.96 7.63
C HIS A 330 -17.85 -4.43 7.23
N CYS A 331 -16.77 -5.22 7.26
CA CYS A 331 -16.81 -6.59 6.82
C CYS A 331 -16.56 -7.58 7.95
N ILE A 332 -17.40 -8.62 7.98
CA ILE A 332 -17.12 -9.86 8.70
C ILE A 332 -15.88 -10.49 8.06
N GLN A 333 -14.97 -11.00 8.88
CA GLN A 333 -13.77 -11.68 8.41
C GLN A 333 -13.92 -13.18 8.71
N ILE A 334 -13.54 -14.03 7.75
CA ILE A 334 -13.60 -15.49 7.88
C ILE A 334 -12.21 -16.05 7.60
N GLU A 335 -11.62 -16.67 8.61
CA GLU A 335 -10.37 -17.42 8.49
C GLU A 335 -10.63 -18.88 8.11
N ILE A 336 -9.94 -19.39 7.11
CA ILE A 336 -10.09 -20.77 6.63
C ILE A 336 -8.78 -21.49 6.89
N VAL A 337 -8.81 -22.52 7.74
CA VAL A 337 -7.59 -23.21 8.15
C VAL A 337 -7.01 -23.96 6.95
N GLY A 338 -5.83 -23.53 6.51
CA GLY A 338 -5.13 -24.12 5.38
C GLY A 338 -3.84 -23.37 5.03
N LEU A 339 -2.95 -24.04 4.30
CA LEU A 339 -1.63 -23.50 3.94
C LEU A 339 -1.66 -22.57 2.73
N ASN A 340 -2.58 -22.81 1.80
CA ASN A 340 -2.68 -22.11 0.51
C ASN A 340 -4.03 -22.44 -0.16
N GLU A 341 -4.29 -21.81 -1.29
CA GLU A 341 -5.49 -22.02 -2.11
C GLU A 341 -5.72 -23.50 -2.50
N SER A 342 -4.67 -24.21 -2.94
CA SER A 342 -4.80 -25.61 -3.37
C SER A 342 -5.33 -26.51 -2.25
N ALA A 343 -4.79 -26.36 -1.03
CA ALA A 343 -5.24 -27.11 0.13
C ALA A 343 -6.71 -26.84 0.48
N LEU A 344 -7.17 -25.60 0.28
CA LEU A 344 -8.55 -25.20 0.46
C LEU A 344 -9.48 -25.83 -0.60
N LEU A 345 -9.08 -25.78 -1.87
CA LEU A 345 -9.86 -26.32 -2.99
C LEU A 345 -10.00 -27.85 -2.96
N GLU A 346 -8.99 -28.56 -2.43
CA GLU A 346 -9.00 -30.02 -2.24
C GLU A 346 -9.96 -30.45 -1.10
N ASN A 347 -10.33 -29.53 -0.21
CA ASN A 347 -11.20 -29.83 0.93
C ASN A 347 -12.65 -29.39 0.68
N GLU A 348 -13.42 -30.30 0.07
CA GLU A 348 -14.80 -30.01 -0.32
C GLU A 348 -15.71 -29.73 0.87
N ALA A 349 -15.62 -30.53 1.94
CA ALA A 349 -16.44 -30.35 3.15
C ALA A 349 -16.16 -29.00 3.84
N GLN A 350 -14.90 -28.58 3.91
CA GLN A 350 -14.53 -27.25 4.39
C GLN A 350 -15.09 -26.14 3.49
N THR A 351 -14.98 -26.29 2.18
CA THR A 351 -15.49 -25.31 1.22
C THR A 351 -17.01 -25.19 1.29
N GLU A 352 -17.73 -26.31 1.35
CA GLU A 352 -19.18 -26.34 1.54
C GLU A 352 -19.59 -25.64 2.83
N LYS A 353 -18.86 -25.88 3.93
CA LYS A 353 -19.10 -25.16 5.19
C LYS A 353 -18.90 -23.65 5.04
N VAL A 354 -17.86 -23.21 4.34
CA VAL A 354 -17.65 -21.79 4.04
C VAL A 354 -18.82 -21.23 3.22
N CYS A 355 -19.27 -21.93 2.18
CA CYS A 355 -20.45 -21.55 1.40
C CYS A 355 -21.71 -21.40 2.28
N GLU A 356 -21.97 -22.35 3.19
CA GLU A 356 -23.12 -22.28 4.10
C GLU A 356 -23.08 -21.04 4.99
N VAL A 357 -21.93 -20.77 5.62
CA VAL A 357 -21.74 -19.61 6.50
C VAL A 357 -21.91 -18.31 5.71
N VAL A 358 -21.25 -18.19 4.55
CA VAL A 358 -21.33 -16.98 3.71
C VAL A 358 -22.74 -16.77 3.18
N ALA A 359 -23.46 -17.83 2.77
CA ALA A 359 -24.84 -17.74 2.32
C ALA A 359 -25.77 -17.25 3.45
N GLU A 360 -25.58 -17.76 4.68
CA GLU A 360 -26.36 -17.33 5.84
C GLU A 360 -26.13 -15.85 6.15
N LEU A 361 -24.88 -15.39 6.12
CA LEU A 361 -24.51 -13.98 6.30
C LEU A 361 -25.09 -13.08 5.21
N CYS A 362 -25.01 -13.49 3.94
CA CYS A 362 -25.57 -12.73 2.84
C CYS A 362 -27.07 -12.51 2.98
N ARG A 363 -27.80 -13.54 3.44
CA ARG A 363 -29.24 -13.45 3.71
C ARG A 363 -29.54 -12.56 4.92
N LEU A 364 -28.75 -12.66 5.98
CA LEU A 364 -29.01 -11.94 7.23
C LEU A 364 -28.78 -10.42 7.09
N TYR A 365 -27.78 -10.02 6.31
CA TYR A 365 -27.35 -8.62 6.18
C TYR A 365 -27.58 -8.02 4.80
N ASP A 366 -28.30 -8.71 3.92
CA ASP A 366 -28.53 -8.30 2.52
C ASP A 366 -27.21 -7.94 1.80
N ILE A 367 -26.21 -8.81 1.93
CA ILE A 367 -24.90 -8.64 1.31
C ILE A 367 -24.99 -9.12 -0.14
N PRO A 368 -24.61 -8.27 -1.13
CA PRO A 368 -24.56 -8.70 -2.52
C PRO A 368 -23.59 -9.88 -2.71
N LYS A 369 -24.03 -10.93 -3.41
CA LYS A 369 -23.21 -12.12 -3.67
C LYS A 369 -22.26 -11.91 -4.86
N ASN A 370 -21.35 -10.95 -4.77
CA ASN A 370 -20.32 -10.68 -5.77
C ASN A 370 -19.10 -9.99 -5.15
N ASN A 371 -18.02 -9.90 -5.92
CA ASN A 371 -16.75 -9.27 -5.52
C ASN A 371 -16.37 -8.06 -6.40
N ARG A 372 -17.31 -7.45 -7.13
CA ARG A 372 -16.97 -6.47 -8.18
C ARG A 372 -16.45 -5.13 -7.65
N ASP A 373 -17.06 -4.61 -6.59
CA ASP A 373 -16.86 -3.24 -6.11
C ASP A 373 -16.47 -3.22 -4.63
N ILE A 374 -15.21 -3.56 -4.34
CA ILE A 374 -14.69 -3.54 -2.97
C ILE A 374 -14.70 -2.15 -2.32
N ALA A 375 -14.67 -1.06 -3.11
CA ALA A 375 -14.74 0.30 -2.56
C ALA A 375 -16.11 0.60 -1.92
N SER A 376 -17.17 -0.11 -2.33
CA SER A 376 -18.48 -0.04 -1.69
C SER A 376 -18.54 -0.73 -0.32
N LEU A 377 -17.57 -1.62 -0.05
CA LEU A 377 -17.54 -2.53 1.11
C LEU A 377 -18.81 -3.41 1.22
N ARG A 378 -19.56 -3.54 0.12
CA ARG A 378 -20.76 -4.38 -0.01
C ARG A 378 -20.52 -5.51 -0.98
N GLY A 379 -20.26 -6.70 -0.44
CA GLY A 379 -19.94 -7.87 -1.25
C GLY A 379 -19.20 -8.95 -0.48
N ILE A 380 -18.66 -9.90 -1.22
CA ILE A 380 -17.78 -10.96 -0.73
C ILE A 380 -16.43 -10.72 -1.38
N PHE A 381 -15.39 -10.47 -0.61
CA PHE A 381 -14.08 -10.08 -1.12
C PHE A 381 -13.00 -11.02 -0.61
N SER A 382 -11.90 -11.12 -1.36
CA SER A 382 -10.69 -11.75 -0.86
C SER A 382 -9.89 -10.73 -0.05
N HIS A 383 -9.12 -11.19 0.93
CA HIS A 383 -8.13 -10.34 1.57
C HIS A 383 -7.07 -9.88 0.55
N GLY A 384 -6.77 -10.69 -0.46
CA GLY A 384 -5.96 -10.24 -1.59
C GLY A 384 -6.51 -9.03 -2.34
N GLN A 385 -7.82 -8.99 -2.61
CA GLN A 385 -8.49 -7.83 -3.21
C GLN A 385 -8.44 -6.61 -2.26
N ALA A 386 -8.67 -6.80 -0.96
CA ALA A 386 -8.58 -5.74 0.05
C ALA A 386 -7.16 -5.14 0.09
N LYS A 387 -6.15 -6.00 0.08
CA LYS A 387 -4.73 -5.62 0.06
C LYS A 387 -4.37 -4.84 -1.21
N LYS A 388 -4.83 -5.28 -2.39
CA LYS A 388 -4.68 -4.55 -3.66
C LYS A 388 -5.36 -3.18 -3.66
N ARG A 389 -6.53 -3.08 -3.01
CA ARG A 389 -7.30 -1.82 -2.97
C ARG A 389 -6.83 -0.83 -1.91
N PHE A 390 -6.42 -1.30 -0.73
CA PHE A 390 -6.22 -0.45 0.45
C PHE A 390 -4.80 -0.53 1.04
N GLY A 391 -4.01 -1.54 0.67
CA GLY A 391 -2.68 -1.80 1.24
C GLY A 391 -2.77 -2.33 2.68
N ARG A 392 -1.95 -1.75 3.58
CA ARG A 392 -1.82 -2.07 5.01
C ARG A 392 -1.32 -3.49 5.31
N SER A 393 -0.48 -4.05 4.43
CA SER A 393 0.11 -5.38 4.58
C SER A 393 1.63 -5.36 4.36
N ALA A 394 2.33 -6.32 4.94
CA ALA A 394 3.80 -6.38 4.96
C ALA A 394 4.41 -7.05 3.71
N TRP A 395 3.64 -7.85 2.97
CA TRP A 395 4.14 -8.76 1.94
C TRP A 395 3.50 -8.46 0.58
N LEU A 396 4.24 -8.53 -0.52
CA LEU A 396 3.71 -8.26 -1.87
C LEU A 396 4.11 -9.29 -2.93
N TRP A 397 4.77 -10.37 -2.53
CA TRP A 397 5.40 -11.26 -3.49
C TRP A 397 4.47 -12.44 -3.85
N GLY A 398 4.27 -12.65 -5.15
CA GLY A 398 3.76 -13.91 -5.72
C GLY A 398 2.27 -14.22 -5.53
N ASP A 399 1.96 -15.52 -5.59
CA ASP A 399 0.62 -16.13 -5.55
C ASP A 399 -0.03 -16.12 -4.14
N GLU A 400 0.47 -15.28 -3.22
CA GLU A 400 0.05 -15.19 -1.82
C GLU A 400 -1.21 -14.34 -1.59
N PHE A 401 -2.10 -14.20 -2.58
CA PHE A 401 -3.36 -13.48 -2.42
C PHE A 401 -4.42 -14.40 -1.83
N ASP A 402 -4.60 -14.34 -0.51
CA ASP A 402 -5.57 -15.15 0.21
C ASP A 402 -7.04 -14.74 -0.05
N PRO A 403 -7.97 -15.70 -0.20
CA PRO A 403 -7.75 -17.15 -0.21
C PRO A 403 -7.40 -17.74 -1.59
N GLY A 404 -7.29 -16.90 -2.62
CA GLY A 404 -7.06 -17.27 -4.02
C GLY A 404 -8.29 -17.06 -4.91
N GLU A 405 -8.07 -16.74 -6.19
CA GLU A 405 -9.13 -16.38 -7.15
C GLU A 405 -10.05 -17.58 -7.46
N GLY A 406 -9.50 -18.78 -7.59
CA GLY A 406 -10.27 -20.01 -7.82
C GLY A 406 -11.12 -20.38 -6.60
N TYR A 407 -10.60 -20.21 -5.39
CA TYR A 407 -11.37 -20.41 -4.17
C TYR A 407 -12.51 -19.39 -4.04
N MET A 408 -12.23 -18.11 -4.31
CA MET A 408 -13.25 -17.06 -4.34
C MET A 408 -14.36 -17.38 -5.33
N GLN A 409 -14.01 -17.84 -6.53
CA GLN A 409 -14.98 -18.28 -7.53
C GLN A 409 -15.86 -19.41 -6.99
N ARG A 410 -15.25 -20.47 -6.45
CA ARG A 410 -15.97 -21.63 -5.90
C ARG A 410 -16.98 -21.24 -4.82
N VAL A 411 -16.60 -20.35 -3.90
CA VAL A 411 -17.52 -19.89 -2.84
C VAL A 411 -18.63 -19.01 -3.39
N ILE A 412 -18.32 -17.99 -4.19
CA ILE A 412 -19.32 -17.03 -4.67
C ILE A 412 -20.33 -17.72 -5.59
N GLU A 413 -19.87 -18.55 -6.53
CA GLU A 413 -20.75 -19.29 -7.43
C GLU A 413 -21.51 -20.39 -6.69
N GLY A 414 -20.88 -21.05 -5.72
CA GLY A 414 -21.48 -22.10 -4.89
C GLY A 414 -22.71 -21.63 -4.10
N ILE A 415 -22.79 -20.33 -3.78
CA ILE A 415 -23.96 -19.73 -3.10
C ILE A 415 -24.93 -19.03 -4.07
N GLY A 416 -24.77 -19.22 -5.38
CA GLY A 416 -25.58 -18.62 -6.43
C GLY A 416 -25.27 -17.14 -6.72
N GLY A 417 -24.05 -16.70 -6.40
CA GLY A 417 -23.54 -15.36 -6.71
C GLY A 417 -22.92 -15.26 -8.09
N ARG A 418 -22.33 -14.09 -8.38
CA ARG A 418 -21.54 -13.84 -9.59
C ARG A 418 -20.12 -13.46 -9.22
N TYR A 419 -19.19 -14.33 -9.59
CA TYR A 419 -17.77 -14.04 -9.49
C TYR A 419 -17.31 -13.08 -10.60
N HIS A 420 -16.42 -12.16 -10.24
CA HIS A 420 -15.71 -11.29 -11.15
C HIS A 420 -14.20 -11.47 -10.96
N PRO A 421 -13.47 -11.94 -11.99
CA PRO A 421 -12.02 -12.01 -11.92
C PRO A 421 -11.43 -10.62 -11.81
N GLU A 422 -10.18 -10.51 -11.35
CA GLU A 422 -9.49 -9.24 -11.12
C GLU A 422 -9.63 -8.19 -12.24
N ARG A 423 -9.49 -8.60 -13.51
CA ARG A 423 -9.66 -7.71 -14.68
C ARG A 423 -11.03 -7.04 -14.78
N GLU A 424 -12.05 -7.61 -14.14
CA GLU A 424 -13.43 -7.11 -14.12
C GLU A 424 -13.76 -6.33 -12.85
N TRP A 425 -12.84 -6.23 -11.89
CA TRP A 425 -13.03 -5.40 -10.70
C TRP A 425 -13.24 -3.94 -11.11
N LYS A 426 -14.15 -3.28 -10.40
CA LYS A 426 -14.56 -1.91 -10.72
C LYS A 426 -13.36 -0.97 -10.67
N ASN A 427 -13.15 -0.24 -11.76
CA ASN A 427 -12.05 0.70 -11.94
C ASN A 427 -10.66 0.07 -11.72
N ARG A 428 -10.46 -1.24 -11.99
CA ARG A 428 -9.18 -1.94 -11.74
C ARG A 428 -7.96 -1.24 -12.32
N ALA A 429 -8.11 -0.56 -13.46
CA ALA A 429 -7.05 0.17 -14.14
C ALA A 429 -6.83 1.61 -13.63
N SER A 430 -7.61 2.08 -12.64
CA SER A 430 -7.49 3.45 -12.12
C SER A 430 -6.35 3.58 -11.10
N GLU A 431 -5.96 4.84 -10.86
CA GLU A 431 -5.02 5.22 -9.80
C GLU A 431 -5.64 5.16 -8.39
N ASP A 432 -6.79 4.51 -8.20
CA ASP A 432 -7.37 4.27 -6.86
C ASP A 432 -6.87 2.96 -6.23
N TRP A 433 -6.38 2.03 -7.05
CA TRP A 433 -5.92 0.72 -6.60
C TRP A 433 -4.48 0.78 -6.17
N ILE A 434 -4.14 0.63 -4.88
CA ILE A 434 -2.76 0.73 -4.35
C ILE A 434 -1.77 -0.13 -5.12
N PHE A 435 -2.20 -1.32 -5.54
CA PHE A 435 -1.41 -2.16 -6.42
C PHE A 435 -2.08 -2.32 -7.79
N ALA A 436 -1.35 -1.96 -8.86
CA ALA A 436 -1.74 -2.28 -10.23
C ALA A 436 -0.90 -3.41 -10.80
N ASP A 437 -1.46 -4.10 -11.79
CA ASP A 437 -0.74 -5.15 -12.50
C ASP A 437 0.22 -4.49 -13.48
N ASP A 438 1.51 -4.69 -13.24
CA ASP A 438 2.55 -4.40 -14.22
C ASP A 438 3.69 -5.42 -14.04
N ASP A 439 4.13 -6.00 -15.15
CA ASP A 439 5.13 -7.06 -15.18
C ASP A 439 6.57 -6.54 -15.03
N TRP A 440 6.78 -5.21 -15.11
CA TRP A 440 8.08 -4.58 -14.90
C TRP A 440 7.97 -3.05 -14.69
N MET A 441 8.83 -2.50 -13.82
CA MET A 441 9.09 -1.06 -13.70
C MET A 441 10.60 -0.76 -13.68
N PRO A 442 11.02 0.40 -14.22
CA PRO A 442 12.39 0.89 -14.23
C PRO A 442 12.84 1.53 -12.93
#